data_AF-A0A975DYR6-F1
#
_entry.id   AF-A0A975DYR6-F1
#
_cell.length_a   1.000
_cell.length_b   1.000
_cell.length_c   1.000
_cell.angle_alpha   90.00
_cell.angle_beta   90.00
_cell.angle_gamma   90.00
#
_symmetry.space_group_name_H-M   'P 1'
#
loop_
_entity.id
_entity.type
_entity.pdbx_description
1 polymer ?
#
loop_
_entity_poly.entity_id
_entity_poly.type
_entity_poly.pdbx_seq_one_letter_code
_entity_poly.pdbx_strand_id
1 'polypeptide(L)'
;MDETDDQEPEALAQLVNEFPRVFKGLQPSGSYLSRGWVSLVRELVRDIDALIGDEHDFRILQLKEKFGTLRFYYQVDGRKTINADLFLPDGTKRIQIPPHDVDELFVKLRERVARAETDSAHICERCGAPGVLQRSGWWKVRCAACKDAQ
;
A
#
# COMPACT_ATOMS: atom_id res chain seq x y z
N MET A 1 25.98 -3.74 1.58
CA MET A 1 25.56 -2.60 2.42
C MET A 1 25.20 -1.53 1.42
N ASP A 2 23.91 -1.40 1.13
CA ASP A 2 23.38 -0.53 0.08
C ASP A 2 22.91 0.76 0.77
N GLU A 3 23.62 1.86 0.53
CA GLU A 3 23.45 3.18 1.16
C GLU A 3 22.26 3.96 0.57
N THR A 4 21.12 3.32 0.26
CA THR A 4 19.96 4.00 -0.34
C THR A 4 18.64 3.87 0.42
N ASP A 5 18.66 3.38 1.65
CA ASP A 5 17.45 3.12 2.46
C ASP A 5 17.07 4.26 3.44
N ASP A 6 17.92 5.28 3.59
CA ASP A 6 17.73 6.36 4.58
C ASP A 6 16.56 7.32 4.28
N GLN A 7 15.90 7.16 3.12
CA GLN A 7 14.80 8.03 2.66
C GLN A 7 13.41 7.35 2.71
N GLU A 8 13.34 6.02 2.88
CA GLU A 8 12.08 5.30 3.08
C GLU A 8 11.34 5.66 4.39
N PRO A 9 12.02 5.96 5.52
CA PRO A 9 11.34 6.38 6.75
C PRO A 9 10.62 7.73 6.60
N GLU A 10 11.17 8.64 5.79
CA GLU A 10 10.69 10.01 5.66
C GLU A 10 9.34 10.09 4.91
N ALA A 11 9.20 9.26 3.87
CA ALA A 11 8.00 9.16 3.05
C ALA A 11 6.73 8.81 3.86
N LEU A 12 6.82 7.79 4.71
CA LEU A 12 5.69 7.36 5.53
C LEU A 12 5.44 8.34 6.68
N ALA A 13 6.49 8.86 7.31
CA ALA A 13 6.37 9.87 8.37
C ALA A 13 5.65 11.14 7.89
N GLN A 14 5.90 11.57 6.65
CA GLN A 14 5.18 12.71 6.05
C GLN A 14 3.66 12.45 6.01
N LEU A 15 3.24 11.26 5.58
CA LEU A 15 1.81 10.92 5.49
C LEU A 15 1.15 10.79 6.88
N VAL A 16 1.88 10.28 7.87
CA VAL A 16 1.40 10.24 9.27
C VAL A 16 1.09 11.64 9.78
N ASN A 17 1.93 12.62 9.46
CA ASN A 17 1.73 14.01 9.84
C ASN A 17 0.64 14.72 9.00
N GLU A 18 0.49 14.37 7.72
CA GLU A 18 -0.53 14.94 6.82
C GLU A 18 -1.95 14.44 7.17
N PHE A 19 -2.09 13.18 7.60
CA PHE A 19 -3.36 12.55 7.93
C PHE A 19 -3.38 11.99 9.36
N PRO A 20 -3.27 12.85 10.40
CA PRO A 20 -3.18 12.40 11.79
C PRO A 20 -4.42 11.62 12.24
N ARG A 21 -5.57 11.82 11.59
CA ARG A 21 -6.82 11.10 11.88
C ARG A 21 -6.76 9.64 11.42
N VAL A 22 -6.39 9.38 10.17
CA VAL A 22 -6.31 8.01 9.62
C VAL A 22 -5.15 7.23 10.24
N PHE A 23 -3.99 7.87 10.41
CA PHE A 23 -2.80 7.22 11.00
C PHE A 23 -2.80 7.23 12.52
N LYS A 24 -3.70 7.98 13.16
CA LYS A 24 -3.75 8.18 14.63
C LYS A 24 -2.41 8.68 15.20
N GLY A 25 -1.68 9.46 14.41
CA GLY A 25 -0.34 9.97 14.75
C GLY A 25 0.74 8.91 14.92
N LEU A 26 0.50 7.66 14.52
CA LEU A 26 1.42 6.54 14.70
C LEU A 26 1.76 5.89 13.36
N GLN A 27 3.05 5.59 13.18
CA GLN A 27 3.48 4.76 12.06
C GLN A 27 3.05 3.30 12.32
N PRO A 28 2.33 2.65 11.39
CA PRO A 28 1.92 1.27 11.57
C PRO A 28 3.13 0.33 11.57
N SER A 29 3.17 -0.61 12.53
CA SER A 29 4.31 -1.50 12.71
C SER A 29 4.61 -2.36 11.47
N GLY A 30 5.89 -2.59 11.18
CA GLY A 30 6.35 -3.36 10.03
C GLY A 30 5.94 -2.74 8.69
N SER A 31 5.73 -1.43 8.64
CA SER A 31 5.37 -0.69 7.44
C SER A 31 6.51 0.15 6.91
N TYR A 32 6.64 0.16 5.60
CA TYR A 32 7.59 0.97 4.84
C TYR A 32 6.93 1.38 3.52
N LEU A 33 7.34 2.54 2.99
CA LEU A 33 6.75 3.11 1.79
C LEU A 33 7.86 3.63 0.89
N SER A 34 7.96 3.06 -0.31
CA SER A 34 8.87 3.56 -1.32
C SER A 34 8.42 4.96 -1.80
N ARG A 35 9.39 5.87 -1.94
CA ARG A 35 9.17 7.30 -2.26
C ARG A 35 8.25 7.52 -3.45
N GLY A 36 8.37 6.72 -4.51
CA GLY A 36 7.58 6.84 -5.73
C GLY A 36 6.10 6.55 -5.55
N TRP A 37 5.70 5.88 -4.47
CA TRP A 37 4.31 5.56 -4.17
C TRP A 37 3.66 6.53 -3.17
N VAL A 38 4.39 7.54 -2.67
CA VAL A 38 3.85 8.52 -1.70
C VAL A 38 2.59 9.21 -2.23
N SER A 39 2.61 9.67 -3.49
CA SER A 39 1.44 10.33 -4.08
C SER A 39 0.23 9.39 -4.22
N LEU A 40 0.48 8.14 -4.60
CA LEU A 40 -0.56 7.11 -4.70
C LEU A 40 -1.21 6.82 -3.35
N VAL A 41 -0.38 6.64 -2.31
CA VAL A 41 -0.88 6.38 -0.95
C VAL A 41 -1.56 7.62 -0.37
N ARG A 42 -1.06 8.83 -0.66
CA ARG A 42 -1.72 10.09 -0.26
C ARG A 42 -3.15 10.17 -0.81
N GLU A 43 -3.33 9.88 -2.09
CA GLU A 43 -4.66 9.86 -2.72
C GLU A 43 -5.55 8.78 -2.10
N LEU A 44 -5.03 7.56 -1.91
CA LEU A 44 -5.75 6.49 -1.23
C LEU A 44 -6.21 6.88 0.18
N VAL A 45 -5.30 7.42 0.99
CA VAL A 45 -5.60 7.82 2.37
C VAL A 45 -6.63 8.95 2.39
N ARG A 46 -6.54 9.92 1.47
CA ARG A 46 -7.55 10.99 1.34
C ARG A 46 -8.93 10.44 0.99
N ASP A 47 -9.01 9.49 0.06
CA ASP A 47 -10.27 8.83 -0.30
C ASP A 47 -10.85 8.02 0.87
N ILE A 48 -9.98 7.30 1.61
CA ILE A 48 -10.37 6.57 2.81
C ILE A 48 -10.90 7.54 3.88
N ASP A 49 -10.17 8.63 4.14
CA ASP A 49 -10.54 9.66 5.11
C ASP A 49 -11.96 10.17 4.83
N ALA A 50 -12.24 10.54 3.57
CA ALA A 50 -13.57 10.98 3.15
C ALA A 50 -14.67 9.91 3.32
N LEU A 51 -14.33 8.62 3.17
CA LEU A 51 -15.30 7.53 3.30
C LEU A 51 -15.64 7.19 4.76
N ILE A 52 -14.65 7.22 5.65
CA ILE A 52 -14.84 6.79 7.05
C ILE A 52 -15.46 7.87 7.92
N GLY A 53 -15.26 9.16 7.62
CA GLY A 53 -15.70 10.26 8.48
C GLY A 53 -15.28 10.08 9.95
N ASP A 54 -16.00 10.70 10.88
CA ASP A 54 -15.73 10.57 12.33
C ASP A 54 -16.47 9.38 12.98
N GLU A 55 -17.27 8.65 12.20
CA GLU A 55 -18.18 7.63 12.70
C GLU A 55 -17.54 6.25 12.85
N HIS A 56 -16.43 5.99 12.15
CA HIS A 56 -15.84 4.66 12.03
C HIS A 56 -14.43 4.56 12.65
N ASP A 57 -14.18 3.48 13.42
CA ASP A 57 -12.82 3.19 13.95
C ASP A 57 -11.96 2.54 12.85
N PHE A 58 -11.29 3.38 12.07
CA PHE A 58 -10.35 2.94 11.05
C PHE A 58 -8.92 2.83 11.59
N ARG A 59 -8.20 1.75 11.23
CA ARG A 59 -6.77 1.61 11.52
C ARG A 59 -6.02 0.98 10.36
N ILE A 60 -4.92 1.60 9.98
CA ILE A 60 -3.92 0.99 9.09
C ILE A 60 -3.11 -0.01 9.93
N LEU A 61 -3.12 -1.27 9.51
CA LEU A 61 -2.39 -2.35 10.18
C LEU A 61 -0.97 -2.47 9.64
N GLN A 62 -0.82 -2.40 8.32
CA GLN A 62 0.47 -2.51 7.67
C GLN A 62 0.42 -1.93 6.25
N LEU A 63 1.47 -1.23 5.86
CA LEU A 63 1.71 -0.74 4.50
C LEU A 63 3.09 -1.22 4.03
N LYS A 64 3.17 -1.97 2.92
CA LYS A 64 4.45 -2.47 2.41
C LYS A 64 4.45 -2.75 0.92
N GLU A 65 5.63 -2.97 0.36
CA GLU A 65 5.79 -3.63 -0.94
C GLU A 65 5.70 -5.15 -0.79
N LYS A 66 5.02 -5.80 -1.73
CA LYS A 66 5.11 -7.26 -1.93
C LYS A 66 4.86 -7.63 -3.38
N PHE A 67 5.81 -8.36 -3.98
CA PHE A 67 5.76 -8.82 -5.37
C PHE A 67 5.65 -7.69 -6.41
N GLY A 68 6.33 -6.57 -6.17
CA GLY A 68 6.28 -5.35 -6.98
C GLY A 68 4.94 -4.62 -6.91
N THR A 69 4.17 -4.80 -5.83
CA THR A 69 2.88 -4.13 -5.65
C THR A 69 2.69 -3.67 -4.21
N LEU A 70 1.90 -2.63 -4.03
CA LEU A 70 1.49 -2.14 -2.72
C LEU A 70 0.65 -3.21 -2.01
N ARG A 71 0.85 -3.31 -0.69
CA ARG A 71 -0.01 -4.04 0.23
C ARG A 71 -0.49 -3.08 1.30
N PHE A 72 -1.81 -2.86 1.33
CA PHE A 72 -2.45 -1.98 2.29
C PHE A 72 -3.41 -2.78 3.17
N TYR A 73 -2.97 -3.11 4.38
CA TYR A 73 -3.77 -3.85 5.35
C TYR A 73 -4.41 -2.87 6.32
N TYR A 74 -5.72 -3.03 6.55
CA TYR A 74 -6.50 -2.17 7.43
C TYR A 74 -7.56 -2.95 8.19
N GLN A 75 -8.10 -2.32 9.22
CA GLN A 75 -9.37 -2.69 9.84
C GLN A 75 -10.30 -1.49 9.96
N VAL A 76 -11.60 -1.75 9.94
CA VAL A 76 -12.65 -0.75 10.19
C VAL A 76 -13.69 -1.36 11.12
N ASP A 77 -13.97 -0.70 12.25
CA ASP A 77 -14.89 -1.17 13.30
C ASP A 77 -14.58 -2.61 13.77
N GLY A 78 -13.29 -2.94 13.89
CA GLY A 78 -12.83 -4.28 14.27
C GLY A 78 -12.90 -5.34 13.17
N ARG A 79 -13.45 -5.00 11.99
CA ARG A 79 -13.56 -5.89 10.82
C ARG A 79 -12.31 -5.78 9.96
N LYS A 80 -11.80 -6.90 9.44
CA LYS A 80 -10.61 -6.95 8.57
C LYS A 80 -10.73 -8.05 7.53
N THR A 81 -10.06 -7.86 6.40
CA THR A 81 -9.88 -8.89 5.38
C THR A 81 -8.76 -9.85 5.80
N ILE A 82 -9.03 -11.15 5.73
CA ILE A 82 -7.98 -12.16 5.81
C ILE A 82 -7.30 -12.23 4.44
N ASN A 83 -5.98 -12.09 4.43
CA ASN A 83 -5.19 -12.09 3.21
C ASN A 83 -4.24 -13.30 3.24
N ALA A 84 -4.22 -14.09 2.18
CA ALA A 84 -3.30 -15.20 2.00
C ALA A 84 -2.64 -15.12 0.62
N ASP A 85 -1.33 -15.26 0.56
CA ASP A 85 -0.60 -15.38 -0.70
C ASP A 85 -0.33 -16.87 -0.96
N LEU A 86 -0.89 -17.41 -2.03
CA LEU A 86 -0.66 -18.78 -2.48
C LEU A 86 0.48 -18.80 -3.50
N PHE A 87 1.48 -19.64 -3.23
CA PHE A 87 2.58 -19.89 -4.17
C PHE A 87 2.19 -21.06 -5.08
N LEU A 88 1.94 -20.74 -6.35
CA LEU A 88 1.53 -21.68 -7.40
C LEU A 88 2.67 -21.84 -8.42
N PRO A 89 2.68 -22.90 -9.25
CA PRO A 89 3.71 -23.09 -10.26
C PRO A 89 3.82 -21.95 -11.29
N ASP A 90 2.72 -21.25 -11.55
CA ASP A 90 2.62 -20.13 -12.51
C ASP A 90 2.83 -18.74 -11.87
N GLY A 91 3.02 -18.68 -10.55
CA GLY A 91 3.29 -17.44 -9.83
C GLY A 91 2.60 -17.37 -8.46
N THR A 92 2.42 -16.16 -7.95
CA THR A 92 1.74 -15.95 -6.67
C THR A 92 0.33 -15.44 -6.89
N LYS A 93 -0.65 -16.08 -6.23
CA LYS A 93 -2.05 -15.65 -6.22
C LYS A 93 -2.45 -15.16 -4.83
N ARG A 94 -2.93 -13.93 -4.75
CA ARG A 94 -3.48 -13.39 -3.50
C ARG A 94 -4.96 -13.77 -3.37
N ILE A 95 -5.32 -14.33 -2.22
CA ILE A 95 -6.70 -14.60 -1.80
C ILE A 95 -7.06 -13.58 -0.72
N GLN A 96 -8.23 -12.96 -0.88
CA GLN A 96 -8.80 -12.01 0.07
C GLN A 96 -10.16 -12.52 0.51
N ILE A 97 -10.29 -12.85 1.80
CA ILE A 97 -11.55 -13.30 2.40
C ILE A 97 -12.08 -12.12 3.22
N PRO A 98 -13.19 -11.49 2.81
CA PRO A 98 -13.79 -10.39 3.56
C PRO A 98 -14.40 -10.89 4.87
N PRO A 99 -14.75 -9.99 5.81
CA PRO A 99 -15.58 -10.34 6.97
C PRO A 99 -16.96 -10.83 6.51
N HIS A 100 -17.72 -11.45 7.42
CA HIS A 100 -19.04 -12.00 7.09
C HIS A 100 -20.10 -10.90 6.83
N ASP A 101 -19.95 -9.76 7.51
CA ASP A 101 -20.85 -8.60 7.52
C ASP A 101 -20.31 -7.48 6.63
N VAL A 102 -20.27 -7.73 5.32
CA VAL A 102 -19.85 -6.74 4.32
C VAL A 102 -20.97 -5.73 4.07
N ASP A 103 -20.71 -4.46 4.35
CA ASP A 103 -21.59 -3.33 4.05
C ASP A 103 -21.04 -2.46 2.91
N GLU A 104 -21.78 -1.42 2.54
CA GLU A 104 -21.40 -0.51 1.44
C GLU A 104 -20.07 0.22 1.71
N LEU A 105 -19.80 0.60 2.96
CA LEU A 105 -18.55 1.23 3.34
C LEU A 105 -17.37 0.27 3.08
N PHE A 106 -17.49 -0.97 3.54
CA PHE A 106 -16.43 -1.98 3.37
C PHE A 106 -16.18 -2.28 1.88
N VAL A 107 -17.23 -2.32 1.06
CA VAL A 107 -17.10 -2.46 -0.40
C VAL A 107 -16.30 -1.29 -0.98
N LYS A 108 -16.67 -0.05 -0.66
CA LYS A 108 -15.99 1.16 -1.15
C LYS A 108 -14.52 1.22 -0.72
N LEU A 109 -14.22 0.91 0.56
CA LEU A 109 -12.85 0.86 1.06
C LEU A 109 -12.00 -0.18 0.33
N ARG A 110 -12.54 -1.40 0.16
CA ARG A 110 -11.87 -2.46 -0.59
C ARG A 110 -11.60 -2.06 -2.04
N GLU A 111 -12.54 -1.40 -2.70
CA GLU A 111 -12.35 -0.92 -4.07
C GLU A 111 -11.26 0.13 -4.19
N ARG A 112 -11.21 1.10 -3.27
CA ARG A 112 -10.15 2.12 -3.23
C ARG A 112 -8.78 1.50 -3.02
N VAL A 113 -8.67 0.57 -2.08
CA VAL A 113 -7.42 -0.16 -1.83
C VAL A 113 -7.03 -1.01 -3.05
N ALA A 114 -7.95 -1.79 -3.62
CA ALA A 114 -7.66 -2.65 -4.76
C ALA A 114 -7.20 -1.85 -5.99
N ARG A 115 -7.78 -0.66 -6.21
CA ARG A 115 -7.32 0.26 -7.25
C ARG A 115 -5.88 0.70 -7.00
N ALA A 116 -5.55 1.19 -5.81
CA ALA A 116 -4.19 1.61 -5.49
C ALA A 116 -3.17 0.47 -5.59
N GLU A 117 -3.53 -0.75 -5.16
CA GLU A 117 -2.68 -1.93 -5.32
C GLU A 117 -2.46 -2.27 -6.81
N THR A 118 -3.48 -2.12 -7.65
CA THR A 118 -3.36 -2.32 -9.11
C THR A 118 -2.49 -1.24 -9.74
N ASP A 119 -2.71 0.03 -9.42
CA ASP A 119 -1.96 1.17 -9.97
C ASP A 119 -0.48 1.09 -9.60
N SER A 120 -0.16 0.64 -8.38
CA SER A 120 1.23 0.47 -7.93
C SER A 120 2.04 -0.50 -8.81
N ALA A 121 1.40 -1.46 -9.46
CA ALA A 121 2.05 -2.41 -10.38
C ALA A 121 2.63 -1.74 -11.64
N HIS A 122 2.26 -0.48 -11.88
CA HIS A 122 2.62 0.31 -13.04
C HIS A 122 3.35 1.62 -12.68
N ILE A 123 3.65 1.85 -11.41
CA ILE A 123 4.31 3.07 -10.92
C ILE A 123 5.68 2.70 -10.35
N CYS A 124 6.72 3.38 -10.83
CA CYS A 124 8.09 3.23 -10.35
C CYS A 124 8.17 3.52 -8.84
N GLU A 125 8.55 2.53 -8.05
CA GLU A 125 8.63 2.61 -6.58
C GLU A 125 9.61 3.69 -6.10
N ARG A 126 10.58 4.09 -6.93
CA ARG A 126 11.63 5.07 -6.58
C ARG A 126 11.24 6.51 -6.89
N CYS A 127 10.66 6.77 -8.06
CA CYS A 127 10.43 8.13 -8.56
C CYS A 127 8.98 8.48 -8.89
N GLY A 128 8.07 7.49 -8.92
CA GLY A 128 6.65 7.70 -9.23
C GLY A 128 6.30 7.82 -10.73
N ALA A 129 7.30 7.78 -11.62
CA ALA A 129 7.05 7.72 -13.07
C ALA A 129 6.47 6.35 -13.48
N PRO A 130 5.86 6.21 -14.67
CA PRO A 130 5.43 4.91 -15.18
C PRO A 130 6.56 3.88 -15.17
N GLY A 131 6.31 2.72 -14.59
CA GLY A 131 7.27 1.65 -14.38
C GLY A 131 6.76 0.30 -14.87
N VAL A 132 7.68 -0.66 -15.00
CA VAL A 132 7.35 -2.03 -15.41
C VAL A 132 7.84 -3.00 -14.34
N LEU A 133 6.98 -3.94 -13.96
CA LEU A 133 7.32 -5.02 -13.04
C LEU A 133 8.55 -5.79 -13.53
N GLN A 134 9.58 -5.82 -12.71
CA GLN A 134 10.79 -6.62 -12.89
C GLN A 134 10.66 -7.88 -12.06
N ARG A 135 10.85 -9.03 -12.70
CA ARG A 135 10.78 -10.35 -12.03
C ARG A 135 12.16 -11.00 -11.84
N SER A 136 13.24 -10.28 -12.15
CA SER A 136 14.61 -10.72 -11.92
C SER A 136 15.02 -10.48 -10.46
N GLY A 137 15.11 -11.53 -9.65
CA GLY A 137 15.40 -11.41 -8.22
C GLY A 137 14.17 -10.98 -7.41
N TRP A 138 14.35 -10.04 -6.47
CA TRP A 138 13.23 -9.40 -5.77
C TRP A 138 12.37 -8.61 -6.75
N TRP A 139 11.06 -8.83 -6.70
CA TRP A 139 10.13 -8.22 -7.63
C TRP A 139 9.93 -6.76 -7.27
N LYS A 140 10.05 -5.89 -8.27
CA LYS A 140 9.97 -4.43 -8.09
C LYS A 140 9.48 -3.75 -9.35
N VAL A 141 8.82 -2.62 -9.21
CA VAL A 141 8.34 -1.83 -10.35
C VAL A 141 9.25 -0.62 -10.50
N ARG A 142 9.95 -0.53 -11.62
CA ARG A 142 10.87 0.57 -11.92
C ARG A 142 10.73 1.07 -13.36
N CYS A 143 10.91 2.37 -13.57
CA CYS A 143 11.09 2.95 -14.90
C CYS A 143 12.50 2.64 -15.43
N ALA A 144 12.76 2.82 -16.73
CA ALA A 144 14.08 2.55 -17.32
C ALA A 144 15.22 3.28 -16.59
N ALA A 145 15.07 4.59 -16.37
CA ALA A 145 16.09 5.41 -15.70
C ALA A 145 16.43 4.92 -14.27
N CYS A 146 15.43 4.47 -13.49
CA CYS A 146 15.65 3.97 -12.13
C CYS A 146 16.15 2.52 -12.08
N LYS A 147 16.11 1.78 -13.20
CA LYS A 147 16.77 0.47 -13.32
C LYS A 147 18.27 0.63 -13.55
N ASP A 148 18.65 1.62 -14.35
CA ASP A 148 20.04 1.86 -14.77
C ASP A 148 20.86 2.59 -13.71
N ALA A 149 20.20 3.40 -12.86
CA ALA A 149 20.79 3.96 -11.66
C ALA A 149 20.81 2.91 -10.54
N GLN A 150 21.79 2.01 -10.61
CA GLN A 150 22.10 1.01 -9.57
C GLN A 150 22.66 1.68 -8.32
#